data_AF-A0A842KBP7-F1
#
_entry.id   AF-A0A842KBP7-F1
#
_cell.length_a   1.000
_cell.length_b   1.000
_cell.length_c   1.000
_cell.angle_alpha   90.00
_cell.angle_beta   90.00
_cell.angle_gamma   90.00
#
_symmetry.space_group_name_H-M   'P 1'
#
loop_
_entity.id
_entity.type
_entity.pdbx_description
1 polymer ?
#
loop_
_entity_poly.entity_id
_entity_poly.type
_entity_poly.pdbx_seq_one_letter_code
_entity_poly.pdbx_strand_id
1 'polypeptide(L)'
;MQTIPDGFTAYTDQTFPVTLTDSDTIIFEKHITNDNAGPGTYYLDTTATLTEKDTNEIRTDTASVTITVFESYGSEPDEPEPYEGLSHGYWKNHIYSWIDYNPDDKINSIFDRTASSPYTNIGELTLLQVLNYKGGDDIQDAAGILLRQAVAALLNAAHPDINYPLTEEEIISMVNDALDTENRDDILSLAEELDEYNNLGATL
;
A
#
# COMPACT_ATOMS: atom_id res chain seq x y z
N MET A 1 -30.92 28.09 23.70
CA MET A 1 -29.87 27.31 24.40
C MET A 1 -29.32 26.27 23.44
N GLN A 2 -28.07 25.85 23.63
CA GLN A 2 -27.41 24.86 22.77
C GLN A 2 -26.82 23.76 23.63
N THR A 3 -26.97 22.52 23.18
CA THR A 3 -26.28 21.37 23.76
C THR A 3 -25.38 20.78 22.68
N ILE A 4 -24.06 20.83 22.89
CA ILE A 4 -23.09 20.14 22.03
C ILE A 4 -22.86 18.76 22.64
N PRO A 5 -22.95 17.66 21.87
CA PRO A 5 -22.63 16.34 22.38
C PRO A 5 -21.17 16.23 22.82
N ASP A 6 -20.90 15.39 23.81
CA ASP A 6 -19.55 15.13 24.27
C ASP A 6 -18.67 14.62 23.12
N GLY A 7 -17.44 15.16 23.06
CA GLY A 7 -16.44 14.82 22.04
C GLY A 7 -16.58 15.56 20.71
N PHE A 8 -17.44 16.58 20.66
CA PHE A 8 -17.55 17.50 19.54
C PHE A 8 -17.27 18.94 19.96
N THR A 9 -16.70 19.71 19.03
CA THR A 9 -16.66 21.17 19.09
C THR A 9 -17.59 21.76 18.04
N ALA A 10 -18.17 22.92 18.34
CA ALA A 10 -18.99 23.64 17.38
C ALA A 10 -18.76 25.15 17.46
N TYR A 11 -18.71 25.81 16.30
CA TYR A 11 -18.65 27.27 16.19
C TYR A 11 -19.66 27.79 15.17
N THR A 12 -20.03 29.06 15.32
CA THR A 12 -20.95 29.76 14.42
C THR A 12 -20.40 31.16 14.13
N ASP A 13 -20.63 31.64 12.91
CA ASP A 13 -20.18 32.96 12.48
C ASP A 13 -21.13 34.08 12.93
N GLN A 14 -22.33 33.72 13.40
CA GLN A 14 -23.33 34.68 13.87
C GLN A 14 -23.26 34.86 15.39
N THR A 15 -23.12 36.11 15.82
CA THR A 15 -23.24 36.47 17.25
C THR A 15 -24.68 36.85 17.59
N PHE A 16 -25.19 36.33 18.69
CA PHE A 16 -26.52 36.65 19.24
C PHE A 16 -26.38 37.48 20.54
N PRO A 17 -27.38 38.31 20.90
CA PRO A 17 -28.69 38.47 20.26
C PRO A 17 -28.66 39.38 19.01
N VAL A 18 -29.59 39.12 18.08
CA VAL A 18 -29.87 39.97 16.92
C VAL A 18 -31.20 40.69 17.15
N THR A 19 -31.26 42.00 16.86
CA THR A 19 -32.49 42.79 16.97
C THR A 19 -33.08 43.00 15.58
N LEU A 20 -34.36 42.67 15.42
CA LEU A 20 -35.12 42.92 14.18
C LEU A 20 -36.12 44.06 14.43
N THR A 21 -36.21 44.99 13.48
CA THR A 21 -37.17 46.13 13.56
C THR A 21 -38.38 45.93 12.67
N ASP A 22 -38.31 45.00 11.71
CA ASP A 22 -39.34 44.63 10.76
C ASP A 22 -39.29 43.11 10.50
N SER A 23 -40.21 42.58 9.68
CA SER A 23 -40.21 41.17 9.29
C SER A 23 -38.95 40.82 8.50
N ASP A 24 -38.15 39.87 9.01
CA ASP A 24 -36.88 39.47 8.40
C ASP A 24 -36.53 38.01 8.69
N THR A 25 -35.52 37.48 8.00
CA THR A 25 -34.98 36.12 8.18
C THR A 25 -33.51 36.18 8.57
N ILE A 26 -33.15 35.52 9.67
CA ILE A 26 -31.76 35.34 10.07
C ILE A 26 -31.31 33.96 9.63
N ILE A 27 -30.30 33.90 8.77
CA ILE A 27 -29.61 32.68 8.37
C ILE A 27 -28.26 32.66 9.07
N PHE A 28 -27.92 31.55 9.73
CA PHE A 28 -26.60 31.33 10.30
C PHE A 28 -26.12 29.92 9.97
N GLU A 29 -24.82 29.78 9.79
CA GLU A 29 -24.16 28.49 9.61
C GLU A 29 -23.44 28.07 10.89
N LYS A 30 -23.31 26.75 11.05
CA LYS A 30 -22.65 26.15 12.20
C LYS A 30 -21.78 25.00 11.76
N HIS A 31 -20.51 25.09 12.11
CA HIS A 31 -19.54 24.05 11.86
C HIS A 31 -19.40 23.16 13.09
N ILE A 32 -19.40 21.85 12.87
CA ILE A 32 -19.30 20.83 13.92
C ILE A 32 -18.10 19.95 13.58
N THR A 33 -17.23 19.73 14.55
CA THR A 33 -16.04 18.89 14.41
C THR A 33 -16.10 17.77 15.43
N ASN A 34 -15.88 16.53 14.99
CA ASN A 34 -15.67 15.40 15.89
C ASN A 34 -14.20 15.43 16.34
N ASP A 35 -13.96 15.70 17.62
CA ASP A 35 -12.62 15.76 18.19
C ASP A 35 -12.18 14.40 18.73
N ASN A 36 -13.10 13.67 19.38
CA ASN A 36 -12.86 12.35 19.96
C ASN A 36 -14.14 11.58 20.32
N ALA A 37 -15.29 11.95 19.78
CA ALA A 37 -16.52 11.20 19.96
C ALA A 37 -16.37 9.82 19.32
N GLY A 38 -16.62 8.80 20.13
CA GLY A 38 -16.62 7.41 19.69
C GLY A 38 -17.78 7.10 18.73
N PRO A 39 -17.85 5.86 18.26
CA PRO A 39 -18.94 5.42 17.40
C PRO A 39 -20.30 5.53 18.09
N GLY A 40 -21.30 5.99 17.35
CA GLY A 40 -22.64 6.16 17.87
C GLY A 40 -23.46 7.23 17.15
N THR A 41 -24.69 7.39 17.62
CA THR A 41 -25.60 8.43 17.15
C THR A 41 -25.66 9.55 18.19
N TYR A 42 -25.38 10.76 17.74
CA TYR A 42 -25.35 11.97 18.54
C TYR A 42 -26.36 12.98 17.99
N TYR A 43 -26.81 13.90 18.85
CA TYR A 43 -27.84 14.89 18.49
C TYR A 43 -27.36 16.29 18.81
N LEU A 44 -27.32 17.16 17.81
CA LEU A 44 -27.14 18.58 18.04
C LEU A 44 -28.51 19.26 18.08
N ASP A 45 -28.92 19.64 19.30
CA ASP A 45 -30.15 20.40 19.52
C ASP A 45 -29.85 21.90 19.61
N THR A 46 -30.58 22.68 18.82
CA THR A 46 -30.50 24.14 18.83
C THR A 46 -31.88 24.73 19.03
N THR A 47 -32.04 25.50 20.11
CA THR A 47 -33.28 26.23 20.41
C THR A 47 -33.10 27.72 20.12
N ALA A 48 -33.90 28.23 19.18
CA ALA A 48 -34.08 29.66 18.95
C ALA A 48 -35.06 30.22 19.98
N THR A 49 -34.81 31.44 20.44
CA THR A 49 -35.68 32.15 21.40
C THR A 49 -35.93 33.56 20.90
N LEU A 50 -37.18 33.90 20.67
CA LEU A 50 -37.66 35.23 20.36
C LEU A 50 -38.24 35.85 21.63
N THR A 51 -37.86 37.08 21.93
CA THR A 51 -38.47 37.87 23.01
C THR A 51 -39.03 39.15 22.41
N GLU A 52 -40.33 39.34 22.53
CA GLU A 52 -41.00 40.57 22.10
C GLU A 52 -40.67 41.71 23.07
N LYS A 53 -40.27 42.86 22.53
CA LYS A 53 -39.78 43.98 23.35
C LYS A 53 -40.89 44.69 24.13
N ASP A 54 -42.09 44.75 23.58
CA ASP A 54 -43.24 45.46 24.11
C ASP A 54 -44.00 44.63 25.15
N THR A 55 -44.24 43.36 24.86
CA THR A 55 -44.99 42.44 25.73
C THR A 55 -44.11 41.63 26.68
N ASN A 56 -42.81 41.51 26.37
CA ASN A 56 -41.90 40.52 26.96
C ASN A 56 -42.37 39.06 26.76
N GLU A 57 -43.26 38.79 25.80
CA GLU A 57 -43.64 37.42 25.45
C GLU A 57 -42.43 36.69 24.85
N ILE A 58 -42.26 35.43 25.27
CA ILE A 58 -41.16 34.58 24.82
C ILE A 58 -41.75 33.46 23.95
N ARG A 59 -41.20 33.29 22.76
CA ARG A 59 -41.48 32.16 21.87
C ARG A 59 -40.19 31.41 21.57
N THR A 60 -40.29 30.09 21.49
CA THR A 60 -39.14 29.24 21.23
C THR A 60 -39.45 28.22 20.18
N ASP A 61 -38.46 27.89 19.37
CA ASP A 61 -38.51 26.76 18.44
C ASP A 61 -37.20 25.99 18.50
N THR A 62 -37.26 24.67 18.32
CA THR A 62 -36.10 23.79 18.46
C THR A 62 -35.94 22.91 17.23
N ALA A 63 -34.72 22.87 16.71
CA ALA A 63 -34.30 21.96 15.65
C ALA A 63 -33.21 21.01 16.15
N SER A 64 -33.25 19.77 15.68
CA SER A 64 -32.28 18.72 16.00
C SER A 64 -31.61 18.21 14.72
N VAL A 65 -30.29 18.03 14.78
CA VAL A 65 -29.49 17.41 13.71
C VAL A 65 -28.91 16.10 14.24
N THR A 66 -29.16 15.00 13.52
CA THR A 66 -28.56 13.70 13.80
C THR A 66 -27.16 13.62 13.23
N ILE A 67 -26.18 13.29 14.07
CA ILE A 67 -24.79 13.06 13.70
C ILE A 67 -24.48 11.58 13.92
N THR A 68 -24.03 10.89 12.89
CA THR A 68 -23.64 9.48 12.99
C THR A 68 -22.12 9.38 12.89
N VAL A 69 -21.49 8.91 13.96
CA VAL A 69 -20.07 8.51 13.96
C VAL A 69 -20.03 7.00 13.77
N PHE A 70 -19.44 6.56 12.67
CA PHE A 70 -19.32 5.14 12.38
C PHE A 70 -18.19 4.53 13.20
N GLU A 71 -18.35 3.25 13.57
CA GLU A 71 -17.21 2.43 13.98
C GLU A 71 -16.21 2.47 12.83
N SER A 72 -15.02 3.03 13.11
CA SER A 72 -13.85 2.67 12.33
C SER A 72 -13.60 1.22 12.70
N TYR A 73 -14.17 0.31 11.92
CA TYR A 73 -13.72 -1.07 11.92
C TYR A 73 -12.26 -0.99 11.49
N GLY A 74 -11.35 -1.08 12.47
CA GLY A 74 -10.01 -1.58 12.16
C GLY A 74 -10.25 -2.86 11.39
N SER A 75 -9.62 -2.97 10.21
CA SER A 75 -9.74 -4.15 9.37
C SER A 75 -9.67 -5.39 10.27
N GLU A 76 -10.64 -6.28 10.08
CA GLU A 76 -10.50 -7.68 10.48
C GLU A 76 -9.07 -8.12 10.13
N PRO A 77 -8.36 -8.93 10.93
CA PRO A 77 -7.00 -9.34 10.53
C PRO A 77 -7.11 -9.95 9.14
N ASP A 78 -6.64 -9.21 8.13
CA ASP A 78 -6.75 -9.61 6.73
C ASP A 78 -6.20 -11.02 6.68
N GLU A 79 -6.99 -11.94 6.13
CA GLU A 79 -6.41 -13.17 5.60
C GLU A 79 -5.22 -12.72 4.75
N PRO A 80 -3.98 -13.21 5.00
CA PRO A 80 -2.82 -12.68 4.30
C PRO A 80 -3.10 -12.75 2.81
N GLU A 81 -2.97 -11.60 2.13
CA GLU A 81 -3.13 -11.53 0.68
C GLU A 81 -2.36 -12.72 0.06
N PRO A 82 -2.97 -13.47 -0.86
CA PRO A 82 -2.29 -14.60 -1.46
C PRO A 82 -0.99 -14.11 -2.09
N TYR A 83 0.06 -14.92 -1.98
CA TYR A 83 1.30 -14.60 -2.67
C TYR A 83 1.10 -14.72 -4.18
N GLU A 84 1.79 -13.85 -4.90
CA GLU A 84 1.70 -13.68 -6.34
C GLU A 84 3.09 -13.76 -6.97
N GLY A 85 3.14 -13.97 -8.29
CA GLY A 85 4.39 -13.98 -9.02
C GLY A 85 4.23 -14.19 -10.52
N LEU A 86 5.12 -13.57 -11.28
CA LEU A 86 5.19 -13.68 -12.73
C LEU A 86 6.50 -14.32 -13.18
N SER A 87 6.38 -15.22 -14.16
CA SER A 87 7.51 -16.03 -14.62
C SER A 87 8.60 -15.21 -15.31
N HIS A 88 9.81 -15.76 -15.38
CA HIS A 88 10.88 -15.21 -16.23
C HIS A 88 10.45 -15.01 -17.70
N GLY A 89 9.45 -15.78 -18.16
CA GLY A 89 8.85 -15.66 -19.48
C GLY A 89 7.98 -14.41 -19.66
N TYR A 90 7.29 -13.98 -18.61
CA TYR A 90 6.56 -12.71 -18.60
C TYR A 90 7.55 -11.54 -18.66
N TRP A 91 8.47 -11.48 -17.70
CA TRP A 91 9.36 -10.33 -17.52
C TRP A 91 10.22 -10.01 -18.73
N LYS A 92 10.76 -11.02 -19.41
CA LYS A 92 11.57 -10.81 -20.63
C LYS A 92 10.79 -10.23 -21.81
N ASN A 93 9.46 -10.34 -21.81
CA ASN A 93 8.58 -9.83 -22.86
C ASN A 93 7.85 -8.54 -22.44
N HIS A 94 7.99 -8.10 -21.18
CA HIS A 94 7.30 -6.95 -20.60
C HIS A 94 8.31 -6.00 -19.91
N ILE A 95 9.36 -5.60 -20.63
CA ILE A 95 10.42 -4.72 -20.10
C ILE A 95 9.92 -3.36 -19.62
N TYR A 96 8.74 -2.91 -20.07
CA TYR A 96 8.12 -1.65 -19.64
C TYR A 96 7.41 -1.77 -18.29
N SER A 97 7.20 -2.99 -17.78
CA SER A 97 6.64 -3.24 -16.45
C SER A 97 7.73 -3.32 -15.37
N TRP A 98 9.01 -3.20 -15.74
CA TRP A 98 10.11 -3.28 -14.78
C TRP A 98 10.15 -2.01 -13.94
N ILE A 99 10.19 -2.18 -12.62
CA ILE A 99 10.34 -1.13 -11.63
C ILE A 99 11.69 -1.31 -10.93
N ASP A 100 12.36 -0.19 -10.61
CA ASP A 100 13.65 -0.08 -9.91
C ASP A 100 14.88 -0.75 -10.55
N TYR A 101 14.70 -1.61 -11.55
CA TYR A 101 15.76 -2.29 -12.30
C TYR A 101 15.74 -1.95 -13.79
N ASN A 102 16.92 -1.87 -14.40
CA ASN A 102 17.07 -1.67 -15.84
C ASN A 102 17.42 -2.99 -16.56
N PRO A 103 16.82 -3.29 -17.72
CA PRO A 103 17.21 -4.42 -18.58
C PRO A 103 18.71 -4.54 -18.89
N ASP A 104 19.43 -3.41 -18.89
CA ASP A 104 20.87 -3.32 -19.17
C ASP A 104 21.76 -3.42 -17.92
N ASP A 105 21.18 -3.44 -16.72
CA ASP A 105 21.94 -3.62 -15.47
C ASP A 105 22.66 -4.97 -15.48
N LYS A 106 23.84 -5.01 -14.86
CA LYS A 106 24.68 -6.20 -14.85
C LYS A 106 24.29 -7.12 -13.70
N ILE A 107 24.44 -8.41 -13.92
CA ILE A 107 24.18 -9.40 -12.87
C ILE A 107 25.13 -9.20 -11.69
N ASN A 108 26.40 -8.92 -11.95
CA ASN A 108 27.42 -8.71 -10.91
C ASN A 108 27.30 -7.38 -10.15
N SER A 109 26.40 -6.47 -10.53
CA SER A 109 26.09 -5.29 -9.70
C SER A 109 25.00 -5.55 -8.67
N ILE A 110 24.34 -6.72 -8.72
CA ILE A 110 23.27 -7.12 -7.80
C ILE A 110 23.67 -8.37 -7.01
N PHE A 111 24.18 -9.38 -7.72
CA PHE A 111 24.64 -10.64 -7.14
C PHE A 111 26.17 -10.66 -7.14
N ASP A 112 26.77 -10.01 -6.14
CA ASP A 112 28.22 -9.80 -6.02
C ASP A 112 29.04 -11.10 -6.15
N ARG A 113 28.49 -12.24 -5.74
CA ARG A 113 29.17 -13.54 -5.87
C ARG A 113 29.53 -13.87 -7.32
N THR A 114 28.78 -13.34 -8.29
CA THR A 114 29.01 -13.54 -9.72
C THR A 114 30.18 -12.74 -10.28
N ALA A 115 30.73 -11.77 -9.52
CA ALA A 115 31.95 -11.05 -9.88
C ALA A 115 33.23 -11.88 -9.73
N SER A 116 33.13 -13.10 -9.16
CA SER A 116 34.25 -14.00 -8.91
C SER A 116 34.13 -15.33 -9.63
N SER A 117 35.26 -16.02 -9.82
CA SER A 117 35.27 -17.38 -10.37
C SER A 117 34.40 -18.32 -9.51
N PRO A 118 33.69 -19.30 -10.09
CA PRO A 118 33.63 -19.64 -11.52
C PRO A 118 32.62 -18.83 -12.36
N TYR A 119 31.94 -17.84 -11.78
CA TYR A 119 30.75 -17.20 -12.36
C TYR A 119 31.00 -15.90 -13.14
N THR A 120 32.24 -15.45 -13.28
CA THR A 120 32.56 -14.16 -13.92
C THR A 120 31.93 -13.98 -15.30
N ASN A 121 31.83 -15.04 -16.10
CA ASN A 121 31.22 -14.96 -17.44
C ASN A 121 29.73 -14.61 -17.38
N ILE A 122 29.01 -15.17 -16.41
CA ILE A 122 27.58 -14.94 -16.27
C ILE A 122 27.26 -13.66 -15.51
N GLY A 123 28.13 -13.26 -14.58
CA GLY A 123 28.05 -11.97 -13.89
C GLY A 123 28.12 -10.76 -14.83
N GLU A 124 28.79 -10.90 -15.98
CA GLU A 124 28.89 -9.86 -17.01
C GLU A 124 27.65 -9.77 -17.92
N LEU A 125 26.71 -10.71 -17.83
CA LEU A 125 25.44 -10.59 -18.57
C LEU A 125 24.58 -9.47 -17.98
N THR A 126 23.72 -8.91 -18.82
CA THR A 126 22.66 -8.03 -18.32
C THR A 126 21.48 -8.83 -17.76
N LEU A 127 20.62 -8.19 -16.98
CA LEU A 127 19.38 -8.81 -16.46
C LEU A 127 18.52 -9.38 -17.60
N LEU A 128 18.34 -8.64 -18.70
CA LEU A 128 17.56 -9.13 -19.84
C LEU A 128 18.24 -10.30 -20.57
N GLN A 129 19.57 -10.29 -20.64
CA GLN A 129 20.33 -11.39 -21.24
C GLN A 129 20.18 -12.68 -20.41
N VAL A 130 20.28 -12.60 -19.08
CA VAL A 130 20.16 -13.79 -18.22
C VAL A 130 18.74 -14.37 -18.25
N LEU A 131 17.70 -13.53 -18.37
CA LEU A 131 16.32 -14.01 -18.53
C LEU A 131 16.12 -14.90 -19.77
N ASN A 132 17.00 -14.79 -20.76
CA ASN A 132 17.03 -15.60 -21.97
C ASN A 132 18.04 -16.77 -21.93
N TYR A 133 18.79 -16.92 -20.84
CA TYR A 133 19.79 -17.97 -20.67
C TYR A 133 19.13 -19.35 -20.83
N LYS A 134 19.81 -20.31 -21.46
CA LYS A 134 19.24 -21.63 -21.78
C LYS A 134 19.59 -22.70 -20.76
N GLY A 135 20.70 -22.53 -20.03
CA GLY A 135 21.23 -23.57 -19.15
C GLY A 135 22.07 -24.59 -19.91
N GLY A 136 22.45 -25.63 -19.18
CA GLY A 136 23.35 -26.72 -19.59
C GLY A 136 23.81 -27.53 -18.38
N ASP A 137 24.90 -28.26 -18.53
CA ASP A 137 25.25 -29.34 -17.60
C ASP A 137 26.32 -28.95 -16.56
N ASP A 138 27.06 -27.86 -16.78
CA ASP A 138 28.11 -27.42 -15.87
C ASP A 138 27.61 -26.47 -14.77
N ILE A 139 28.52 -26.06 -13.89
CA ILE A 139 28.19 -25.20 -12.74
C ILE A 139 27.87 -23.76 -13.14
N GLN A 140 28.46 -23.24 -14.22
CA GLN A 140 28.13 -21.90 -14.73
C GLN A 140 26.73 -21.91 -15.33
N ASP A 141 26.39 -23.00 -16.01
CA ASP A 141 25.06 -23.21 -16.55
C ASP A 141 23.98 -23.33 -15.47
N ALA A 142 24.27 -24.03 -14.37
CA ALA A 142 23.39 -24.10 -13.21
C ALA A 142 23.21 -22.72 -12.57
N ALA A 143 24.29 -21.94 -12.41
CA ALA A 143 24.19 -20.55 -11.96
C ALA A 143 23.32 -19.71 -12.89
N GLY A 144 23.38 -19.94 -14.20
CA GLY A 144 22.51 -19.23 -15.15
C GLY A 144 21.06 -19.61 -15.08
N ILE A 145 20.75 -20.86 -14.73
CA ILE A 145 19.38 -21.28 -14.44
C ILE A 145 18.87 -20.58 -13.18
N LEU A 146 19.67 -20.55 -12.11
CA LEU A 146 19.34 -19.84 -10.87
C LEU A 146 19.13 -18.34 -11.13
N LEU A 147 20.10 -17.67 -11.77
CA LEU A 147 20.04 -16.24 -12.03
C LEU A 147 18.86 -15.85 -12.93
N ARG A 148 18.47 -16.73 -13.87
CA ARG A 148 17.25 -16.53 -14.67
C ARG A 148 16.00 -16.46 -13.80
N GLN A 149 15.90 -17.31 -12.78
CA GLN A 149 14.77 -17.30 -11.83
C GLN A 149 14.90 -16.18 -10.81
N ALA A 150 16.12 -15.88 -10.36
CA ALA A 150 16.41 -14.81 -9.42
C ALA A 150 16.07 -13.42 -9.98
N VAL A 151 16.35 -13.15 -11.26
CA VAL A 151 15.95 -11.88 -11.88
C VAL A 151 14.44 -11.75 -11.96
N ALA A 152 13.71 -12.83 -12.25
CA ALA A 152 12.25 -12.80 -12.22
C ALA A 152 11.72 -12.58 -10.78
N ALA A 153 12.35 -13.22 -9.78
CA ALA A 153 12.02 -13.04 -8.37
C ALA A 153 12.24 -11.59 -7.92
N LEU A 154 13.38 -10.98 -8.28
CA LEU A 154 13.67 -9.58 -7.98
C LEU A 154 12.64 -8.62 -8.57
N LEU A 155 12.26 -8.84 -9.83
CA LEU A 155 11.26 -8.00 -10.50
C LEU A 155 9.86 -8.17 -9.88
N ASN A 156 9.51 -9.38 -9.43
CA ASN A 156 8.28 -9.59 -8.68
C ASN A 156 8.33 -8.87 -7.32
N ALA A 157 9.43 -9.01 -6.56
CA ALA A 157 9.58 -8.40 -5.24
C ALA A 157 9.63 -6.85 -5.27
N ALA A 158 10.17 -6.27 -6.32
CA ALA A 158 10.26 -4.82 -6.50
C ALA A 158 8.95 -4.18 -7.01
N HIS A 159 8.02 -4.97 -7.55
CA HIS A 159 6.80 -4.43 -8.14
C HIS A 159 5.76 -4.11 -7.06
N PRO A 160 5.26 -2.86 -6.96
CA PRO A 160 4.36 -2.46 -5.87
C PRO A 160 3.00 -3.17 -5.90
N ASP A 161 2.60 -3.68 -7.06
CA ASP A 161 1.34 -4.39 -7.28
C ASP A 161 1.49 -5.93 -7.33
N ILE A 162 2.63 -6.49 -6.88
CA ILE A 162 2.82 -7.94 -6.75
C ILE A 162 3.15 -8.28 -5.30
N ASN A 163 2.31 -9.10 -4.66
CA ASN A 163 2.58 -9.61 -3.33
C ASN A 163 3.53 -10.83 -3.38
N TYR A 164 4.84 -10.61 -3.58
CA TYR A 164 5.81 -11.70 -3.68
C TYR A 164 6.24 -12.24 -2.29
N PRO A 165 6.49 -13.55 -2.12
CA PRO A 165 6.78 -14.15 -0.81
C PRO A 165 8.15 -13.82 -0.22
N LEU A 166 9.06 -13.26 -1.01
CA LEU A 166 10.41 -12.90 -0.59
C LEU A 166 10.69 -11.42 -0.88
N THR A 167 11.51 -10.80 -0.04
CA THR A 167 12.05 -9.46 -0.30
C THR A 167 13.24 -9.52 -1.26
N GLU A 168 13.58 -8.37 -1.86
CA GLU A 168 14.77 -8.25 -2.71
C GLU A 168 16.06 -8.64 -1.96
N GLU A 169 16.18 -8.25 -0.69
CA GLU A 169 17.33 -8.57 0.16
C GLU A 169 17.45 -10.08 0.43
N GLU A 170 16.34 -10.75 0.71
CA GLU A 170 16.31 -12.21 0.91
C GLU A 170 16.72 -12.94 -0.37
N ILE A 171 16.20 -12.53 -1.54
CA ILE A 171 16.56 -13.12 -2.84
C ILE A 171 18.05 -12.96 -3.10
N ILE A 172 18.60 -11.76 -2.90
CA ILE A 172 20.04 -11.48 -3.09
C ILE A 172 20.88 -12.34 -2.16
N SER A 173 20.51 -12.44 -0.88
CA SER A 173 21.24 -13.28 0.10
C SER A 173 21.20 -14.75 -0.30
N MET A 174 20.01 -15.30 -0.55
CA MET A 174 19.82 -16.72 -0.89
C MET A 174 20.59 -17.11 -2.15
N VAL A 175 20.58 -16.26 -3.18
CA VAL A 175 21.31 -16.51 -4.43
C VAL A 175 22.81 -16.49 -4.23
N ASN A 176 23.35 -15.51 -3.49
CA ASN A 176 24.78 -15.48 -3.20
C ASN A 176 25.21 -16.70 -2.36
N ASP A 177 24.44 -17.08 -1.34
CA ASP A 177 24.70 -18.25 -0.50
C ASP A 177 24.68 -19.55 -1.31
N ALA A 178 23.71 -19.72 -2.20
CA ALA A 178 23.63 -20.89 -3.07
C ALA A 178 24.80 -20.97 -4.05
N LEU A 179 25.21 -19.84 -4.65
CA LEU A 179 26.39 -19.79 -5.52
C LEU A 179 27.70 -20.05 -4.75
N ASP A 180 27.79 -19.63 -3.49
CA ASP A 180 28.96 -19.87 -2.63
C ASP A 180 29.21 -21.35 -2.33
N THR A 181 28.17 -22.19 -2.36
CA THR A 181 28.33 -23.64 -2.19
C THR A 181 29.19 -24.27 -3.29
N GLU A 182 29.27 -23.62 -4.46
CA GLU A 182 29.79 -24.21 -5.70
C GLU A 182 29.27 -25.64 -5.95
N ASN A 183 28.04 -25.90 -5.53
CA ASN A 183 27.37 -27.19 -5.66
C ASN A 183 26.19 -27.04 -6.62
N ARG A 184 26.24 -27.81 -7.71
CA ARG A 184 25.22 -27.78 -8.75
C ARG A 184 23.83 -28.10 -8.22
N ASP A 185 23.71 -29.04 -7.30
CA ASP A 185 22.41 -29.48 -6.79
C ASP A 185 21.80 -28.39 -5.90
N ASP A 186 22.58 -27.78 -5.00
CA ASP A 186 22.13 -26.69 -4.12
C ASP A 186 21.69 -25.46 -4.95
N ILE A 187 22.45 -25.11 -5.99
CA ILE A 187 22.12 -24.02 -6.92
C ILE A 187 20.79 -24.27 -7.65
N LEU A 188 20.56 -25.51 -8.11
CA LEU A 188 19.35 -25.86 -8.83
C LEU A 188 18.13 -26.02 -7.91
N SER A 189 18.32 -26.45 -6.67
CA SER A 189 17.24 -26.50 -5.67
C SER A 189 16.69 -25.10 -5.40
N LEU A 190 17.55 -24.09 -5.22
CA LEU A 190 17.08 -22.71 -5.08
C LEU A 190 16.42 -22.20 -6.38
N ALA A 191 16.95 -22.59 -7.55
CA ALA A 191 16.34 -22.20 -8.82
C ALA A 191 14.92 -22.75 -8.97
N GLU A 192 14.66 -23.98 -8.50
CA GLU A 192 13.34 -24.61 -8.49
C GLU A 192 12.40 -23.89 -7.51
N GLU A 193 12.85 -23.59 -6.29
CA GLU A 193 12.08 -22.83 -5.31
C GLU A 193 11.64 -21.46 -5.83
N LEU A 194 12.56 -20.69 -6.43
CA LEU A 194 12.23 -19.40 -7.02
C LEU A 194 11.30 -19.54 -8.24
N ASP A 195 11.43 -20.61 -9.03
CA ASP A 195 10.50 -20.88 -10.13
C ASP A 195 9.08 -21.12 -9.60
N GLU A 196 8.91 -21.86 -8.51
CA GLU A 196 7.59 -22.06 -7.88
C GLU A 196 6.94 -20.73 -7.48
N TYR A 197 7.69 -19.85 -6.80
CA TYR A 197 7.20 -18.52 -6.43
C TYR A 197 6.90 -17.63 -7.65
N ASN A 198 7.75 -17.68 -8.67
CA ASN A 198 7.55 -16.92 -9.91
C ASN A 198 6.33 -17.39 -10.71
N ASN A 199 5.77 -18.56 -10.43
CA ASN A 199 4.61 -19.13 -11.14
C ASN A 199 3.32 -19.13 -10.31
N LEU A 200 3.26 -18.39 -9.20
CA LEU A 200 2.04 -18.24 -8.39
C LEU A 200 0.89 -17.56 -9.15
N GLY A 201 1.21 -16.75 -10.16
CA GLY A 201 0.27 -15.98 -10.96
C GLY A 201 0.04 -14.59 -10.37
N ALA A 202 -0.17 -13.61 -11.26
CA ALA A 202 -0.52 -12.23 -10.91
C ALA A 202 -1.21 -11.58 -12.13
N THR A 203 -1.82 -10.42 -11.94
CA THR A 203 -2.36 -9.61 -13.04
C THR A 203 -1.72 -8.22 -13.06
N LEU A 204 -1.00 -7.90 -14.14
CA LEU A 204 -0.40 -6.59 -14.43
C LEU A 204 -0.86 -6.04 -15.78
#